data_AF-A0A822B2B0-F1
#
_entry.id   AF-A0A822B2B0-F1
#
_cell.length_a   1.000
_cell.length_b   1.000
_cell.length_c   1.000
_cell.angle_alpha   90.00
_cell.angle_beta   90.00
_cell.angle_gamma   90.00
#
_symmetry.space_group_name_H-M   'P 1'
#
loop_
_entity.id
_entity.type
_entity.pdbx_description
1 polymer ?
#
loop_
_entity_poly.entity_id
_entity_poly.type
_entity_poly.pdbx_seq_one_letter_code
_entity_poly.pdbx_strand_id
1 'polypeptide(L)'
;EPFYFADICAGPGGFSEYILWKKQWHAKGFGFTLKGKSDFALHKFIAGTPETFDTYYGVKDVNGDGDIFKSDNIDALQNYVNKCTKHAGVHIVMADGGFSVEGQENIQEILSKQLYLCQFLTALSIIRPG
;
A
#
# COMPACT_ATOMS: atom_id res chain seq x y z
N GLU A 1 -13.04 -15.10 8.68
CA GLU A 1 -12.58 -13.70 8.56
C GLU A 1 -12.41 -13.36 7.09
N PRO A 2 -12.55 -12.09 6.66
CA PRO A 2 -12.28 -11.72 5.28
C PRO A 2 -10.78 -11.84 4.98
N PHE A 3 -10.44 -11.96 3.69
CA PHE A 3 -9.07 -11.94 3.22
C PHE A 3 -8.52 -10.52 3.27
N TYR A 4 -7.72 -10.21 4.29
CA TYR A 4 -7.01 -8.94 4.40
C TYR A 4 -5.74 -8.90 3.55
N PHE A 5 -5.54 -7.82 2.80
CA PHE A 5 -4.32 -7.56 2.04
C PHE A 5 -3.89 -6.09 2.16
N ALA A 6 -2.62 -5.80 1.90
CA ALA A 6 -2.13 -4.43 1.76
C ALA A 6 -1.44 -4.23 0.41
N ASP A 7 -1.53 -3.02 -0.12
CA ASP A 7 -0.94 -2.61 -1.40
C ASP A 7 -0.20 -1.28 -1.19
N ILE A 8 1.13 -1.32 -1.15
CA ILE A 8 1.98 -0.18 -0.78
C ILE A 8 2.79 0.32 -1.99
N CYS A 9 3.01 1.64 -2.06
CA CYS A 9 3.60 2.32 -3.21
C CYS A 9 2.84 2.02 -4.52
N ALA A 10 1.52 1.90 -4.43
CA ALA A 10 0.74 1.14 -5.41
C ALA A 10 -0.16 1.97 -6.34
N GLY A 11 -0.07 3.31 -6.33
CA GLY A 11 -0.87 4.10 -7.28
C GLY A 11 -0.51 3.75 -8.73
N PRO A 12 -1.49 3.51 -9.63
CA PRO A 12 -2.93 3.81 -9.48
C PRO A 12 -3.80 2.71 -8.85
N GLY A 13 -3.27 1.53 -8.53
CA GLY A 13 -3.94 0.49 -7.75
C GLY A 13 -4.30 -0.81 -8.49
N GLY A 14 -3.60 -1.14 -9.59
CA GLY A 14 -3.93 -2.31 -10.43
C GLY A 14 -3.84 -3.66 -9.71
N PHE A 15 -2.89 -3.82 -8.77
CA PHE A 15 -2.79 -5.04 -7.96
C PHE A 15 -4.00 -5.22 -7.05
N SER A 16 -4.41 -4.14 -6.37
CA SER A 16 -5.64 -4.10 -5.58
C SER A 16 -6.88 -4.41 -6.42
N GLU A 17 -7.00 -3.80 -7.60
CA GLU A 17 -8.11 -4.07 -8.53
C GLU A 17 -8.19 -5.57 -8.88
N TYR A 18 -7.06 -6.23 -9.16
CA TYR A 18 -7.05 -7.66 -9.44
C TYR A 18 -7.52 -8.50 -8.25
N ILE A 19 -7.02 -8.23 -7.03
CA ILE A 19 -7.45 -8.97 -5.85
C ILE A 19 -8.94 -8.78 -5.61
N LEU A 20 -9.45 -7.55 -5.71
CA LEU A 20 -10.85 -7.23 -5.50
C LEU A 20 -11.75 -7.83 -6.59
N TRP A 21 -11.29 -7.86 -7.85
CA TRP A 21 -11.95 -8.61 -8.91
C TRP A 21 -11.99 -10.12 -8.62
N LYS A 22 -10.90 -10.69 -8.11
CA LYS A 22 -10.83 -12.14 -7.89
C LYS A 22 -11.60 -12.59 -6.63
N LYS A 23 -11.54 -11.80 -5.56
CA LYS A 23 -12.08 -12.15 -4.23
C LYS A 23 -13.42 -11.47 -3.93
N GLN A 24 -13.78 -10.43 -4.68
CA GLN A 24 -15.00 -9.64 -4.49
C GLN A 24 -15.07 -9.14 -3.04
N TRP A 25 -16.26 -9.12 -2.45
CA TRP A 25 -16.54 -8.71 -1.07
C TRP A 25 -15.89 -9.58 0.01
N HIS A 26 -15.27 -10.71 -0.35
CA HIS A 26 -14.55 -11.56 0.62
C HIS A 26 -13.15 -11.04 0.94
N ALA A 27 -12.72 -9.92 0.35
CA ALA A 27 -11.44 -9.28 0.64
C ALA A 27 -11.61 -7.86 1.17
N LYS A 28 -10.65 -7.44 2.01
CA LYS A 28 -10.51 -6.08 2.50
C LYS A 28 -9.06 -5.63 2.31
N GLY A 29 -8.87 -4.60 1.50
CA GLY A 29 -7.56 -4.05 1.18
C GLY A 29 -7.25 -2.74 1.89
N PHE A 30 -5.96 -2.52 2.14
CA PHE A 30 -5.41 -1.28 2.66
C PHE A 30 -4.35 -0.75 1.69
N GLY A 31 -4.63 0.38 1.06
CA GLY A 31 -3.76 1.04 0.10
C GLY A 31 -2.93 2.15 0.74
N PHE A 32 -1.64 2.21 0.42
CA PHE A 32 -0.74 3.28 0.85
C PHE A 32 0.15 3.71 -0.32
N THR A 33 0.01 4.96 -0.80
CA THR A 33 0.81 5.47 -1.93
C THR A 33 0.96 6.98 -1.82
N LEU A 34 1.93 7.56 -2.54
CA LEU A 34 2.11 9.00 -2.63
C LEU A 34 0.87 9.67 -3.23
N LYS A 35 0.46 10.79 -2.63
CA LYS A 35 -0.59 11.64 -3.20
C LYS A 35 -0.15 12.34 -4.49
N GLY A 36 -1.14 12.74 -5.28
CA GLY A 36 -0.94 13.56 -6.47
C GLY A 36 -0.89 12.73 -7.75
N LYS A 37 0.24 12.77 -8.47
CA LYS A 37 0.34 12.13 -9.80
C LYS A 37 0.32 10.60 -9.73
N SER A 38 0.81 10.03 -8.63
CA SER A 38 0.90 8.59 -8.40
C SER A 38 -0.10 8.12 -7.34
N ASP A 39 -1.26 8.79 -7.28
CA ASP A 39 -2.34 8.48 -6.34
C ASP A 39 -3.23 7.35 -6.85
N PHE A 40 -4.04 6.76 -5.97
CA PHE A 40 -5.02 5.75 -6.34
C PHE A 40 -6.09 6.32 -7.28
N ALA A 41 -6.36 5.61 -8.37
CA ALA A 41 -7.40 5.97 -9.33
C ALA A 41 -8.66 5.12 -9.11
N LEU A 42 -9.25 5.16 -7.91
CA LEU A 42 -10.39 4.29 -7.53
C LEU A 42 -11.60 4.42 -8.47
N HIS A 43 -11.80 5.60 -9.06
CA HIS A 43 -12.86 5.85 -10.05
C HIS A 43 -12.67 5.06 -11.36
N LYS A 44 -11.48 4.50 -11.60
CA LYS A 44 -11.16 3.66 -12.75
C LYS A 44 -11.22 2.16 -12.44
N PHE A 45 -11.42 1.77 -11.18
CA PHE A 45 -11.51 0.36 -10.82
C PHE A 45 -12.77 -0.25 -11.42
N ILE A 46 -12.59 -1.37 -12.11
CA ILE A 46 -13.67 -2.21 -12.65
C ILE A 46 -14.26 -3.08 -11.52
N ALA A 47 -13.47 -3.36 -10.47
CA ALA A 47 -13.90 -4.11 -9.30
C ALA A 47 -13.31 -3.55 -8.00
N GLY A 48 -14.09 -3.64 -6.93
CA GLY A 48 -13.79 -3.05 -5.63
C GLY A 48 -14.70 -1.87 -5.35
N THR A 49 -15.36 -1.90 -4.20
CA THR A 49 -16.11 -0.77 -3.67
C THR A 49 -15.29 -0.04 -2.60
N PRO A 50 -15.60 1.22 -2.27
CA PRO A 50 -14.95 1.93 -1.18
C PRO A 50 -14.96 1.15 0.16
N GLU A 51 -15.96 0.31 0.38
CA GLU A 51 -16.05 -0.55 1.58
C GLU A 51 -15.01 -1.68 1.58
N THR A 52 -14.57 -2.12 0.40
CA THR A 52 -13.59 -3.21 0.24
C THR A 52 -12.14 -2.73 0.16
N PHE A 53 -11.89 -1.43 -0.06
CA PHE A 53 -10.55 -0.88 -0.21
C PHE A 53 -10.40 0.48 0.46
N ASP A 54 -9.62 0.52 1.53
CA ASP A 54 -9.33 1.76 2.26
C ASP A 54 -8.01 2.36 1.77
N THR A 55 -8.04 3.61 1.30
CA THR A 55 -6.81 4.36 1.02
C THR A 55 -6.38 5.12 2.26
N TYR A 56 -5.11 4.98 2.66
CA TYR A 56 -4.53 5.58 3.85
C TYR A 56 -3.20 6.26 3.50
N TYR A 57 -3.00 7.50 3.92
CA TYR A 57 -1.86 8.33 3.51
C TYR A 57 -0.93 8.69 4.68
N GLY A 58 -0.96 7.90 5.75
CA GLY A 58 -0.06 8.05 6.91
C GLY A 58 -0.56 9.06 7.92
N VAL A 59 0.37 9.84 8.49
CA VAL A 59 0.04 10.85 9.50
C VAL A 59 -0.93 11.88 8.89
N LYS A 60 -1.97 12.23 9.65
CA LYS A 60 -3.13 13.06 9.19
C LYS A 60 -4.11 12.35 8.26
N ASP A 61 -4.03 11.02 8.15
CA ASP A 61 -5.04 10.17 7.49
C ASP A 61 -5.28 10.64 6.03
N VAL A 62 -6.51 11.00 5.67
CA VAL A 62 -6.87 11.55 4.35
C VAL A 62 -6.07 12.80 3.96
N ASN A 63 -5.48 13.54 4.89
CA ASN A 63 -4.66 14.72 4.61
C ASN A 63 -3.14 14.44 4.64
N GLY A 64 -2.75 13.17 4.80
CA GLY A 64 -1.36 12.75 4.71
C GLY A 64 -0.82 12.77 3.27
N ASP A 65 0.49 12.58 3.14
CA ASP A 65 1.19 12.57 1.85
C ASP A 65 1.41 11.17 1.28
N GLY A 66 1.29 10.13 2.11
CA GLY A 66 1.54 8.74 1.72
C GLY A 66 3.01 8.45 1.41
N ASP A 67 3.93 9.24 1.97
CA ASP A 67 5.36 9.05 1.78
C ASP A 67 5.87 7.90 2.66
N ILE A 68 6.26 6.80 2.03
CA ILE A 68 6.78 5.60 2.71
C ILE A 68 8.17 5.81 3.32
N PHE A 69 8.86 6.89 2.97
CA PHE A 69 10.17 7.20 3.57
C PHE A 69 10.07 7.76 4.98
N LYS A 70 8.88 8.18 5.42
CA LYS A 70 8.64 8.75 6.75
C LYS A 70 8.27 7.64 7.72
N SER A 71 9.10 7.42 8.75
CA SER A 71 8.84 6.43 9.81
C SER A 71 7.45 6.61 10.42
N ASP A 72 7.06 7.85 10.71
CA ASP A 72 5.76 8.15 11.33
C ASP A 72 4.58 7.70 10.45
N ASN A 73 4.74 7.71 9.13
CA ASN A 73 3.73 7.21 8.21
C ASN A 73 3.66 5.67 8.25
N ILE A 74 4.80 4.98 8.35
CA ILE A 74 4.86 3.52 8.50
C ILE A 74 4.18 3.11 9.81
N ASP A 75 4.51 3.77 10.92
CA ASP A 75 3.92 3.52 12.23
C ASP A 75 2.40 3.80 12.22
N ALA A 76 1.98 4.89 11.58
CA ALA A 76 0.57 5.21 11.42
C ALA A 76 -0.18 4.13 10.62
N LEU A 77 0.40 3.66 9.50
CA LEU A 77 -0.18 2.59 8.70
C LEU A 77 -0.25 1.28 9.49
N GLN A 78 0.81 0.92 10.21
CA GLN A 78 0.83 -0.28 11.05
C GLN A 78 -0.28 -0.23 12.11
N ASN A 79 -0.42 0.88 12.82
CA ASN A 79 -1.47 1.06 13.82
C ASN A 79 -2.87 0.95 13.20
N TYR A 80 -3.07 1.52 12.02
CA TYR A 80 -4.33 1.45 11.30
C TYR A 80 -4.66 0.01 10.88
N VAL A 81 -3.73 -0.70 10.24
CA VAL A 81 -3.90 -2.09 9.83
C VAL A 81 -4.16 -2.99 11.04
N ASN A 82 -3.40 -2.82 12.13
CA ASN A 82 -3.60 -3.58 13.36
C ASN A 82 -5.01 -3.38 13.93
N LYS A 83 -5.50 -2.13 13.97
CA LYS A 83 -6.87 -1.84 14.41
C LYS A 83 -7.91 -2.54 13.55
N CYS A 84 -7.76 -2.51 12.23
CA CYS A 84 -8.71 -3.10 11.29
C CYS A 84 -8.66 -4.65 11.26
N THR A 85 -7.52 -5.24 11.61
CA THR A 85 -7.26 -6.69 11.55
C THR A 85 -7.21 -7.37 12.92
N LYS A 86 -7.64 -6.69 14.00
CA LYS A 86 -7.60 -7.20 15.38
C LYS A 86 -6.19 -7.64 15.79
N HIS A 87 -5.18 -6.87 15.40
CA HIS A 87 -3.75 -7.11 15.64
C HIS A 87 -3.19 -8.39 14.99
N ALA A 88 -3.92 -9.03 14.09
CA ALA A 88 -3.41 -10.19 13.36
C ALA A 88 -2.44 -9.78 12.23
N GLY A 89 -2.66 -8.63 11.60
CA GLY A 89 -1.98 -8.23 10.36
C GLY A 89 -2.67 -8.76 9.10
N VAL A 90 -2.15 -8.39 7.93
CA VAL A 90 -2.68 -8.79 6.62
C VAL A 90 -2.11 -10.14 6.16
N HIS A 91 -2.83 -10.86 5.30
CA HIS A 91 -2.39 -12.16 4.76
C HIS A 91 -1.29 -12.01 3.71
N ILE A 92 -1.31 -10.90 2.96
CA ILE A 92 -0.31 -10.60 1.94
C ILE A 92 -0.10 -9.09 1.87
N VAL A 93 1.14 -8.69 1.65
CA VAL A 93 1.54 -7.33 1.31
C VAL A 93 2.09 -7.36 -0.11
N MET A 94 1.56 -6.49 -0.97
CA MET A 94 2.07 -6.26 -2.32
C MET A 94 2.73 -4.88 -2.33
N ALA A 95 3.81 -4.76 -3.09
CA ALA A 95 4.58 -3.52 -3.18
C ALA A 95 5.16 -3.39 -4.60
N ASP A 96 4.91 -2.26 -5.26
CA ASP A 96 5.39 -1.98 -6.64
C ASP A 96 5.93 -0.56 -6.77
N GLY A 97 6.71 -0.14 -5.78
CA GLY A 97 7.27 1.20 -5.74
C GLY A 97 8.34 1.41 -6.81
N GLY A 98 8.15 2.45 -7.61
CA GLY A 98 9.13 2.95 -8.57
C GLY A 98 8.95 4.43 -8.87
N PHE A 99 9.99 5.03 -9.45
CA PHE A 99 9.97 6.41 -9.93
C PHE A 99 10.88 6.53 -11.16
N SER A 100 10.71 7.62 -11.93
CA SER A 100 11.52 7.84 -13.12
C SER A 100 12.99 8.04 -12.77
N VAL A 101 13.86 7.32 -13.48
CA VAL A 101 15.33 7.43 -13.42
C VAL A 101 15.91 7.73 -14.80
N GLU A 102 15.15 8.43 -15.64
CA GLU A 102 15.50 8.74 -17.02
C GLU A 102 16.91 9.36 -17.12
N GLY A 103 17.75 8.76 -17.96
CA GLY A 103 19.16 9.14 -18.15
C GLY A 103 20.13 8.59 -17.11
N GLN A 104 19.65 7.81 -16.13
CA GLN A 104 20.45 7.18 -15.06
C GLN A 104 20.02 5.74 -14.78
N GLU A 105 19.52 5.02 -15.78
CA GLU A 105 18.94 3.69 -15.66
C GLU A 105 19.92 2.68 -15.04
N ASN A 106 21.21 2.80 -15.40
CA ASN A 106 22.28 1.93 -14.89
C ASN A 106 22.46 2.00 -13.37
N ILE A 107 21.98 3.05 -12.71
CA ILE A 107 22.08 3.23 -11.25
C ILE A 107 20.72 3.23 -10.55
N GLN A 108 19.66 2.78 -11.23
CA GLN A 108 18.31 2.72 -10.69
C GLN A 108 18.22 2.02 -9.32
N GLU A 109 18.95 0.90 -9.17
CA GLU A 109 18.98 0.12 -7.93
C GLU A 109 19.51 0.97 -6.76
N ILE A 110 20.59 1.71 -7.00
CA ILE A 110 21.24 2.56 -5.98
C ILE A 110 20.32 3.72 -5.60
N LEU A 111 19.65 4.33 -6.58
CA LEU A 111 18.68 5.41 -6.34
C LEU A 111 17.45 4.91 -5.58
N SER A 112 17.01 3.68 -5.85
CA SER A 112 15.80 3.08 -5.25
C SER A 112 16.06 2.32 -3.94
N LYS A 113 17.31 2.24 -3.46
CA LYS A 113 17.67 1.42 -2.28
C LYS A 113 16.84 1.72 -1.03
N GLN A 114 16.52 3.00 -0.78
CA GLN A 114 15.71 3.38 0.37
C GLN A 114 14.26 2.93 0.19
N LEU A 115 13.75 2.94 -1.04
CA LEU A 115 12.39 2.50 -1.37
C LEU A 115 12.23 1.01 -1.14
N TYR A 116 13.21 0.20 -1.55
CA TYR A 116 13.20 -1.24 -1.28
C TYR A 116 13.24 -1.53 0.22
N LEU A 117 14.11 -0.84 0.96
CA LEU A 117 14.18 -1.00 2.42
C LEU A 117 12.87 -0.62 3.09
N CYS A 118 12.28 0.52 2.75
CA CYS A 118 11.01 0.97 3.33
C CYS A 118 9.84 0.04 2.97
N GLN A 119 9.80 -0.53 1.77
CA GLN A 119 8.79 -1.51 1.38
C GLN A 119 8.94 -2.81 2.19
N PHE A 120 10.15 -3.33 2.36
CA PHE A 120 10.40 -4.50 3.21
C PHE A 120 10.07 -4.23 4.67
N LEU A 121 10.49 -3.09 5.22
CA LEU A 121 10.20 -2.69 6.59
C LEU A 121 8.69 -2.59 6.82
N THR A 122 7.97 -1.93 5.90
CA THR A 122 6.52 -1.77 5.99
C THR A 122 5.82 -3.13 5.91
N ALA A 123 6.25 -4.00 4.99
CA ALA A 123 5.69 -5.35 4.87
C ALA A 123 5.86 -6.15 6.18
N LEU A 124 7.08 -6.17 6.75
CA LEU A 124 7.35 -6.84 8.02
C LEU A 124 6.55 -6.26 9.20
N SER A 125 6.16 -4.99 9.12
CA SER A 125 5.42 -4.32 10.18
C SER A 125 3.93 -4.66 10.21
N ILE A 126 3.36 -5.09 9.08
CA ILE A 126 1.90 -5.25 8.92
C ILE A 126 1.46 -6.65 8.48
N ILE A 127 2.38 -7.49 8.00
CA ILE A 127 2.07 -8.86 7.61
C ILE A 127 1.90 -9.76 8.83
N ARG A 128 0.94 -10.68 8.76
CA ARG A 128 0.73 -11.68 9.82
C ARG A 128 1.78 -12.78 9.78
N PRO A 129 2.07 -13.46 10.91
CA PRO A 129 2.75 -14.75 10.90
C PRO A 129 2.01 -15.76 10.01
N GLY A 130 2.75 -16.48 9.18
CA GLY A 130 2.23 -17.52 8.28
C GLY A 130 2.08 -18.87 8.95
#